data_AF-A0A016UQS8-F1
#
_entry.id   AF-A0A016UQS8-F1
#
_cell.length_a   1.000
_cell.length_b   1.000
_cell.length_c   1.000
_cell.angle_alpha   90.00
_cell.angle_beta   90.00
_cell.angle_gamma   90.00
#
_symmetry.space_group_name_H-M   'P 1'
#
loop_
_entity.id
_entity.type
_entity.pdbx_description
1 polymer ?
#
loop_
_entity_poly.entity_id
_entity_poly.type
_entity_poly.pdbx_seq_one_letter_code
_entity_poly.pdbx_strand_id
1 'polypeptide(L)'
;MTLEALAEYKRKKKETKAEVAKAKNAAMDELYEKLDSTQGEKHVFRLAKARHKASLDLSEVREVKDEDGKVLRDPVAVKQRWRTYFSHLLNEEFPRKERVSIPPTAGPIQPWTIEEVRKVVKKMKVGRAAGPDGIPVEVWKSLGELGLQWLTTFFNNITWSARIPQAWRDSIIVPIFKRKGDVMDCTNYRGIKLIAHTMKIYERLVDMRLRGVVEIAPDQFGFIPERSAIDVIFIARQVTEKYH
;
A
#
# COMPACT_ATOMS: atom_id res chain seq x y z
N MET A 1 -11.82 35.74 -16.92
CA MET A 1 -11.31 34.67 -17.80
C MET A 1 -11.66 35.06 -19.23
N THR A 2 -10.68 35.38 -20.06
CA THR A 2 -10.91 35.95 -21.41
C THR A 2 -11.34 34.86 -22.40
N LEU A 3 -12.07 35.26 -23.46
CA LEU A 3 -12.49 34.33 -24.54
C LEU A 3 -11.30 33.63 -25.20
N GLU A 4 -10.16 34.33 -25.31
CA GLU A 4 -8.90 33.77 -25.81
C GLU A 4 -8.33 32.67 -24.90
N ALA A 5 -8.30 32.89 -23.59
CA ALA A 5 -7.83 31.87 -22.64
C ALA A 5 -8.71 30.60 -22.66
N LEU A 6 -10.02 30.75 -22.89
CA LEU A 6 -10.93 29.62 -23.05
C LEU A 6 -10.68 28.88 -24.37
N ALA A 7 -10.42 29.59 -25.46
CA ALA A 7 -10.09 29.00 -26.76
C ALA A 7 -8.77 28.23 -26.72
N GLU A 8 -7.74 28.81 -26.07
CA GLU A 8 -6.44 28.16 -25.89
C GLU A 8 -6.54 26.90 -25.02
N TYR A 9 -7.30 26.95 -23.92
CA TYR A 9 -7.59 25.77 -23.09
C TYR A 9 -8.27 24.65 -23.90
N LYS A 10 -9.28 25.00 -24.72
CA LYS A 10 -9.97 24.02 -25.57
C LYS A 10 -9.02 23.38 -26.60
N ARG A 11 -8.11 24.17 -27.19
CA ARG A 11 -7.10 23.67 -28.14
C ARG A 11 -6.13 22.71 -27.46
N LYS A 12 -5.51 23.11 -26.34
CA LYS A 12 -4.61 22.24 -25.55
C LYS A 12 -5.32 20.97 -25.10
N LYS A 13 -6.56 21.05 -24.62
CA LYS A 13 -7.37 19.87 -24.25
C LYS A 13 -7.60 18.91 -25.43
N LYS A 14 -7.81 19.44 -26.65
CA LYS A 14 -7.97 18.62 -27.87
C LYS A 14 -6.66 17.94 -28.24
N GLU A 15 -5.54 18.66 -28.20
CA GLU A 15 -4.19 18.12 -28.45
C GLU A 15 -3.84 17.02 -27.43
N THR A 16 -4.07 17.26 -26.14
CA THR A 16 -3.85 16.25 -25.09
C THR A 16 -4.72 15.01 -25.33
N LYS A 17 -5.99 15.18 -25.70
CA LYS A 17 -6.87 14.04 -26.03
C LYS A 17 -6.38 13.24 -27.23
N ALA A 18 -5.89 13.92 -28.27
CA ALA A 18 -5.34 13.27 -29.46
C ALA A 18 -4.08 12.46 -29.11
N GLU A 19 -3.18 13.03 -28.32
CA GLU A 19 -1.95 12.33 -27.90
C GLU A 19 -2.26 11.13 -27.01
N VAL A 20 -3.22 11.26 -26.08
CA VAL A 20 -3.70 10.15 -25.26
C VAL A 20 -4.32 9.04 -26.12
N ALA A 21 -5.08 9.40 -27.16
CA ALA A 21 -5.66 8.41 -28.08
C ALA A 21 -4.58 7.66 -28.86
N LYS A 22 -3.57 8.38 -29.38
CA LYS A 22 -2.43 7.80 -30.08
C LYS A 22 -1.65 6.83 -29.17
N ALA A 23 -1.35 7.24 -27.95
CA ALA A 23 -0.67 6.40 -26.97
C ALA A 23 -1.49 5.14 -26.59
N LYS A 24 -2.82 5.27 -26.48
CA LYS A 24 -3.71 4.11 -26.24
C LYS A 24 -3.70 3.12 -27.39
N ASN A 25 -3.77 3.60 -28.63
CA ASN A 25 -3.74 2.73 -29.80
C ASN A 25 -2.40 2.00 -29.89
N ALA A 26 -1.28 2.71 -29.75
CA ALA A 26 0.05 2.08 -29.74
C ALA A 26 0.20 1.02 -28.64
N ALA A 27 -0.31 1.28 -27.44
CA ALA A 27 -0.31 0.30 -26.35
C ALA A 27 -1.21 -0.92 -26.63
N MET A 28 -2.28 -0.75 -27.41
CA MET A 28 -3.15 -1.83 -27.84
C MET A 28 -2.48 -2.69 -28.92
N ASP A 29 -1.83 -2.06 -29.90
CA ASP A 29 -1.07 -2.75 -30.94
C ASP A 29 0.05 -3.60 -30.33
N GLU A 30 0.83 -3.03 -29.38
CA GLU A 30 1.86 -3.75 -28.62
C GLU A 30 1.28 -4.94 -27.82
N LEU A 31 0.04 -4.82 -27.34
CA LEU A 31 -0.64 -5.91 -26.65
C LEU A 31 -1.00 -7.04 -27.62
N TYR A 32 -1.49 -6.73 -28.81
CA TYR A 32 -1.80 -7.72 -29.84
C TYR A 32 -0.55 -8.48 -30.29
N GLU A 33 0.57 -7.78 -30.52
CA GLU A 33 1.85 -8.43 -30.83
C GLU A 33 2.30 -9.39 -29.73
N LYS A 34 2.12 -9.03 -28.45
CA LYS A 34 2.41 -9.93 -27.31
C LYS A 34 1.49 -11.13 -27.26
N LEU A 35 0.23 -11.00 -27.67
CA LEU A 35 -0.75 -12.08 -27.71
C LEU A 35 -0.46 -13.09 -28.84
N ASP A 36 0.11 -12.63 -29.95
CA ASP A 36 0.52 -13.49 -31.08
C ASP A 36 1.90 -14.16 -30.87
N SER A 37 2.62 -13.77 -29.81
CA SER A 37 3.91 -14.38 -29.46
C SER A 37 3.78 -15.80 -28.88
N THR A 38 4.89 -16.53 -28.80
CA THR A 38 4.96 -17.84 -28.12
C THR A 38 4.65 -17.78 -26.61
N GLN A 39 4.66 -16.58 -26.01
CA GLN A 39 4.18 -16.37 -24.64
C GLN A 39 2.73 -15.90 -24.56
N GLY A 40 2.04 -15.77 -25.70
CA GLY A 40 0.68 -15.24 -25.83
C GLY A 40 -0.33 -15.89 -24.90
N GLU A 41 -0.26 -17.21 -24.74
CA GLU A 41 -1.12 -17.97 -23.83
C GLU A 41 -1.01 -17.46 -22.37
N LYS A 42 0.20 -17.17 -21.87
CA LYS A 42 0.40 -16.58 -20.52
C LYS A 42 -0.20 -15.19 -20.42
N HIS A 43 -0.17 -14.40 -21.49
CA HIS A 43 -0.78 -13.07 -21.56
C HIS A 43 -2.32 -13.15 -21.58
N VAL A 44 -2.91 -14.09 -22.34
CA VAL A 44 -4.35 -14.37 -22.33
C VAL A 44 -4.82 -14.78 -20.95
N PHE A 45 -4.15 -15.74 -20.29
CA PHE A 45 -4.49 -16.14 -18.92
C PHE A 45 -4.41 -14.98 -17.93
N ARG A 46 -3.42 -14.09 -18.07
CA ARG A 46 -3.30 -12.88 -17.23
C ARG A 46 -4.47 -11.91 -17.46
N LEU A 47 -4.89 -11.71 -18.71
CA LEU A 47 -6.04 -10.89 -19.10
C LEU A 47 -7.36 -11.47 -18.59
N ALA A 48 -7.60 -12.76 -18.79
CA ALA A 48 -8.78 -13.46 -18.29
C ALA A 48 -8.87 -13.36 -16.77
N LYS A 49 -7.75 -13.59 -16.06
CA LYS A 49 -7.67 -13.44 -14.61
C LYS A 49 -7.92 -12.00 -14.16
N ALA A 50 -7.40 -11.00 -14.88
CA ALA A 50 -7.65 -9.59 -14.57
C ALA A 50 -9.14 -9.22 -14.76
N ARG A 51 -9.76 -9.67 -15.86
CA ARG A 51 -11.18 -9.43 -16.16
C ARG A 51 -12.11 -10.11 -15.14
N HIS A 52 -11.85 -11.37 -14.81
CA HIS A 52 -12.56 -12.09 -13.75
C HIS A 52 -12.35 -11.43 -12.38
N LYS A 53 -11.13 -10.93 -12.10
CA LYS A 53 -10.86 -10.22 -10.86
C LYS A 53 -11.68 -8.92 -10.77
N ALA A 54 -11.83 -8.19 -11.87
CA ALA A 54 -12.61 -6.95 -11.96
C ALA A 54 -14.12 -7.20 -11.83
N SER A 55 -14.64 -8.31 -12.38
CA SER A 55 -16.06 -8.67 -12.22
C SER A 55 -16.45 -9.06 -10.79
N LEU A 56 -15.46 -9.44 -9.98
CA LEU A 56 -15.63 -9.81 -8.57
C LEU A 56 -15.35 -8.66 -7.59
N ASP A 57 -14.90 -7.50 -8.10
CA ASP A 57 -14.67 -6.34 -7.23
C ASP A 57 -16.00 -5.64 -6.94
N LEU A 58 -16.30 -5.50 -5.66
CA LEU A 58 -17.37 -4.63 -5.20
C LEU A 58 -16.85 -3.19 -5.22
N SER A 59 -17.38 -2.38 -6.14
CA SER A 59 -16.99 -0.97 -6.26
C SER A 59 -17.56 -0.12 -5.12
N GLU A 60 -18.75 -0.45 -4.63
CA GLU A 60 -19.41 0.23 -3.50
C GLU A 60 -20.12 -0.77 -2.60
N VAL A 61 -19.86 -0.70 -1.30
CA VAL A 61 -20.66 -1.43 -0.29
C VAL A 61 -21.82 -0.54 0.14
N ARG A 62 -23.00 -0.82 -0.37
CA ARG A 62 -24.22 -0.05 -0.09
C ARG A 62 -25.06 -0.59 1.07
N GLU A 63 -24.81 -1.85 1.44
CA GLU A 63 -25.54 -2.55 2.47
C GLU A 63 -24.56 -3.28 3.40
N VAL A 64 -24.87 -3.33 4.69
CA VAL A 64 -24.05 -4.03 5.68
C VAL A 64 -24.94 -4.52 6.81
N LYS A 65 -24.62 -5.66 7.41
CA LYS A 65 -25.32 -6.18 8.59
C LYS A 65 -24.81 -5.50 9.86
N ASP A 66 -25.73 -5.16 10.75
CA ASP A 66 -25.40 -4.81 12.13
C ASP A 66 -25.03 -6.07 12.95
N GLU A 67 -24.85 -5.91 14.25
CA GLU A 67 -24.43 -7.00 15.16
C GLU A 67 -25.55 -8.03 15.38
N ASP A 68 -26.81 -7.61 15.27
CA ASP A 68 -27.99 -8.46 15.37
C ASP A 68 -28.35 -9.14 14.03
N GLY A 69 -27.57 -8.90 12.98
CA GLY A 69 -27.75 -9.48 11.64
C GLY A 69 -28.78 -8.75 10.77
N LYS A 70 -29.31 -7.61 11.20
CA LYS A 70 -30.24 -6.78 10.43
C LYS A 70 -29.45 -5.96 9.39
N VAL A 71 -30.01 -5.89 8.18
CA VAL A 71 -29.38 -5.20 7.05
C VAL A 71 -29.62 -3.69 7.15
N LEU A 72 -28.53 -2.94 7.23
CA LEU A 72 -28.48 -1.49 7.13
C LEU A 72 -28.29 -1.08 5.67
N ARG A 73 -29.08 -0.10 5.23
CA ARG A 73 -29.02 0.48 3.87
C ARG A 73 -28.78 1.98 3.86
N ASP A 74 -29.01 2.64 5.01
CA ASP A 74 -28.78 4.07 5.16
C ASP A 74 -27.27 4.35 5.11
N PRO A 75 -26.78 5.24 4.22
CA PRO A 75 -25.35 5.49 4.07
C PRO A 75 -24.64 5.94 5.35
N VAL A 76 -25.33 6.68 6.23
CA VAL A 76 -24.75 7.14 7.50
C VAL A 76 -24.63 5.97 8.46
N ALA A 77 -25.67 5.15 8.59
CA ALA A 77 -25.64 3.92 9.40
C ALA A 77 -24.59 2.91 8.90
N VAL A 78 -24.49 2.72 7.58
CA VAL A 78 -23.47 1.84 6.96
C VAL A 78 -22.06 2.35 7.29
N LYS A 79 -21.80 3.65 7.11
CA LYS A 79 -20.50 4.26 7.44
C LYS A 79 -20.17 4.12 8.93
N GLN A 80 -21.17 4.33 9.80
CA GLN A 80 -20.99 4.19 11.24
C GLN A 80 -20.70 2.74 11.63
N ARG A 81 -21.39 1.76 11.02
CA ARG A 81 -21.12 0.34 11.23
C ARG A 81 -19.69 -0.04 10.88
N TRP A 82 -19.19 0.43 9.73
CA TRP A 82 -17.78 0.26 9.33
C TRP A 82 -16.80 0.88 10.34
N ARG A 83 -17.10 2.09 10.82
CA ARG A 83 -16.28 2.78 11.82
C ARG A 83 -16.21 1.98 13.12
N THR A 84 -17.35 1.54 13.64
CA THR A 84 -17.41 0.74 14.88
C THR A 84 -16.61 -0.56 14.72
N TYR A 85 -16.84 -1.29 13.62
CA TYR A 85 -16.13 -2.54 13.34
C TYR A 85 -14.61 -2.37 13.33
N PHE A 86 -14.07 -1.43 12.55
CA PHE A 86 -12.62 -1.22 12.50
C PHE A 86 -12.05 -0.57 13.76
N SER A 87 -12.84 0.23 14.47
CA SER A 87 -12.43 0.78 15.77
C SER A 87 -12.21 -0.33 16.79
N HIS A 88 -13.10 -1.32 16.84
CA HIS A 88 -12.93 -2.48 17.71
C HIS A 88 -11.72 -3.31 17.27
N LEU A 89 -11.73 -3.75 16.00
CA LEU A 89 -10.70 -4.65 15.45
C LEU A 89 -9.27 -4.11 15.58
N LEU A 90 -9.06 -2.79 15.45
CA LEU A 90 -7.74 -2.19 15.46
C LEU A 90 -7.25 -1.73 16.84
N ASN A 91 -8.13 -1.70 17.85
CA ASN A 91 -7.80 -1.27 19.21
C ASN A 91 -7.93 -2.41 20.24
N GLU A 92 -8.40 -3.59 19.85
CA GLU A 92 -8.27 -4.80 20.66
C GLU A 92 -6.79 -5.19 20.77
N GLU A 93 -6.20 -4.93 21.94
CA GLU A 93 -4.83 -5.37 22.24
C GLU A 93 -4.84 -6.82 22.73
N PHE A 94 -4.03 -7.67 22.09
CA PHE A 94 -3.72 -8.98 22.63
C PHE A 94 -2.94 -8.84 23.95
N PRO A 95 -3.06 -9.79 24.89
CA PRO A 95 -2.27 -9.80 26.11
C PRO A 95 -0.77 -9.72 25.77
N ARG A 96 -0.15 -8.57 26.02
CA ARG A 96 1.28 -8.40 25.84
C ARG A 96 1.99 -8.97 27.05
N LYS A 97 3.03 -9.79 26.82
CA LYS A 97 4.05 -10.03 27.85
C LYS A 97 4.60 -8.67 28.28
N GLU A 98 4.73 -8.45 29.58
CA GLU A 98 5.31 -7.21 30.12
C GLU A 98 6.64 -6.92 29.42
N ARG A 99 6.80 -5.67 28.98
CA ARG A 99 8.07 -5.23 28.41
C ARG A 99 9.13 -5.33 29.50
N VAL A 100 10.10 -6.22 29.30
CA VAL A 100 11.32 -6.21 30.11
C VAL A 100 11.96 -4.83 29.93
N SER A 101 12.16 -4.10 31.03
CA SER A 101 12.83 -2.81 31.02
C SER A 101 14.32 -3.04 30.76
N ILE A 102 14.69 -3.09 29.49
CA ILE A 102 16.08 -3.13 29.03
C ILE A 102 16.61 -1.69 28.95
N PRO A 103 17.82 -1.41 29.46
CA PRO A 103 18.44 -0.10 29.28
C PRO A 103 18.57 0.19 27.78
N PRO A 104 18.35 1.45 27.34
CA PRO A 104 18.49 1.82 25.93
C PRO A 104 19.88 1.45 25.42
N THR A 105 19.96 0.94 24.19
CA THR A 105 21.23 0.75 23.51
C THR A 105 21.94 2.11 23.43
N ALA A 106 23.10 2.22 24.09
CA ALA A 106 23.85 3.46 24.16
C ALA A 106 24.42 3.81 22.77
N GLY A 107 24.14 5.02 22.29
CA GLY A 107 24.75 5.57 21.08
C GLY A 107 23.96 6.76 20.50
N PRO A 108 24.62 7.73 19.86
CA PRO A 108 23.94 8.82 19.18
C PRO A 108 23.11 8.29 18.01
N ILE A 109 21.88 8.77 17.86
CA ILE A 109 21.06 8.46 16.70
C ILE A 109 21.72 9.10 15.47
N GLN A 110 22.22 8.26 14.57
CA GLN A 110 22.87 8.74 13.35
C GLN A 110 21.88 9.51 12.48
N PRO A 111 22.25 10.66 11.91
CA PRO A 111 21.38 11.36 10.96
C PRO A 111 21.14 10.49 9.72
N TRP A 112 19.99 10.65 9.09
CA TRP A 112 19.69 10.07 7.79
C TRP A 112 20.54 10.74 6.72
N THR A 113 21.14 9.93 5.86
CA THR A 113 21.88 10.39 4.68
C THR A 113 20.97 10.51 3.47
N ILE A 114 21.35 11.37 2.51
CA ILE A 114 20.64 11.48 1.23
C ILE A 114 20.63 10.14 0.48
N GLU A 115 21.72 9.39 0.55
CA GLU A 115 21.84 8.09 -0.12
C GLU A 115 20.88 7.04 0.45
N GLU A 116 20.69 7.01 1.77
CA GLU A 116 19.68 6.15 2.41
C GLU A 116 18.26 6.50 1.92
N VAL A 117 17.92 7.80 1.92
CA VAL A 117 16.63 8.29 1.43
C VAL A 117 16.44 7.94 -0.04
N ARG A 118 17.46 8.17 -0.88
CA ARG A 118 17.46 7.82 -2.30
C ARG A 118 17.19 6.34 -2.53
N LYS A 119 17.88 5.45 -1.80
CA LYS A 119 17.67 4.00 -1.87
C LYS A 119 16.23 3.62 -1.56
N VAL A 120 15.64 4.20 -0.51
CA VAL A 120 14.26 3.92 -0.12
C VAL A 120 13.26 4.46 -1.15
N VAL A 121 13.39 5.72 -1.57
CA VAL A 121 12.51 6.36 -2.56
C VAL A 121 12.54 5.59 -3.88
N LYS A 122 13.72 5.15 -4.34
CA LYS A 122 13.86 4.33 -5.55
C LYS A 122 13.06 3.02 -5.47
N LYS A 123 13.10 2.35 -4.31
CA LYS A 123 12.38 1.09 -4.05
C LYS A 123 10.86 1.25 -3.91
N MET A 124 10.35 2.46 -3.70
CA MET A 124 8.90 2.69 -3.63
C MET A 124 8.23 2.41 -4.97
N LYS A 125 7.09 1.71 -4.95
CA LYS A 125 6.32 1.38 -6.16
C LYS A 125 5.44 2.57 -6.57
N VAL A 126 5.42 2.88 -7.85
CA VAL A 126 4.50 3.85 -8.47
C VAL A 126 3.11 3.25 -8.66
N GLY A 127 2.10 4.07 -8.91
CA GLY A 127 0.70 3.70 -9.09
C GLY A 127 0.02 3.27 -7.79
N ARG A 128 0.49 3.77 -6.64
CA ARG A 128 -0.09 3.45 -5.33
C ARG A 128 -1.04 4.57 -4.89
N ALA A 129 -2.16 4.19 -4.28
CA ALA A 129 -3.13 5.13 -3.73
C ALA A 129 -2.48 6.00 -2.65
N ALA A 130 -2.61 7.32 -2.78
CA ALA A 130 -2.08 8.30 -1.84
C ALA A 130 -2.74 8.21 -0.46
N GLY A 131 -2.08 8.78 0.54
CA GLY A 131 -2.68 8.95 1.87
C GLY A 131 -3.69 10.10 1.91
N PRO A 132 -4.15 10.48 3.11
CA PRO A 132 -5.05 11.62 3.29
C PRO A 132 -4.47 12.96 2.79
N ASP A 133 -3.15 13.07 2.73
CA ASP A 133 -2.42 14.24 2.22
C ASP A 133 -2.52 14.40 0.70
N GLY A 134 -2.96 13.37 -0.03
CA GLY A 134 -3.06 13.38 -1.49
C GLY A 134 -1.71 13.43 -2.20
N ILE A 135 -0.58 13.22 -1.51
CA ILE A 135 0.76 13.30 -2.10
C ILE A 135 1.27 11.88 -2.43
N PRO A 136 1.32 11.50 -3.72
CA PRO A 136 1.80 10.18 -4.12
C PRO A 136 3.34 10.15 -4.19
N VAL A 137 3.93 8.96 -4.35
CA VAL A 137 5.41 8.84 -4.34
C VAL A 137 6.06 9.40 -5.59
N GLU A 138 5.30 9.49 -6.67
CA GLU A 138 5.66 10.04 -7.96
C GLU A 138 6.18 11.47 -7.81
N VAL A 139 5.56 12.28 -6.93
CA VAL A 139 6.03 13.64 -6.62
C VAL A 139 7.48 13.59 -6.13
N TRP A 140 7.77 12.75 -5.14
CA TRP A 140 9.11 12.62 -4.56
C TRP A 140 10.13 12.05 -5.55
N LYS A 141 9.69 11.20 -6.49
CA LYS A 141 10.56 10.69 -7.57
C LYS A 141 10.84 11.73 -8.64
N SER A 142 9.87 12.59 -8.95
CA SER A 142 9.98 13.62 -9.99
C SER A 142 10.77 14.85 -9.53
N LEU A 143 10.78 15.15 -8.23
CA LEU A 143 11.52 16.29 -7.67
C LEU A 143 13.05 16.13 -7.70
N GLY A 144 13.56 14.94 -8.03
CA GLY A 144 15.00 14.68 -8.15
C GLY A 144 15.76 14.99 -6.86
N GLU A 145 16.95 15.59 -7.01
CA GLU A 145 17.87 15.83 -5.88
C GLU A 145 17.30 16.84 -4.86
N LEU A 146 16.56 17.85 -5.31
CA LEU A 146 15.91 18.82 -4.41
C LEU A 146 14.88 18.14 -3.50
N GLY A 147 14.09 17.22 -4.06
CA GLY A 147 13.13 16.43 -3.28
C GLY A 147 13.82 15.53 -2.26
N LEU A 148 14.94 14.93 -2.63
CA LEU A 148 15.74 14.09 -1.73
C LEU A 148 16.34 14.91 -0.58
N GLN A 149 16.94 16.07 -0.87
CA GLN A 149 17.49 16.97 0.15
C GLN A 149 16.41 17.43 1.14
N TRP A 150 15.25 17.83 0.61
CA TRP A 150 14.11 18.23 1.44
C TRP A 150 13.65 17.08 2.35
N LEU A 151 13.45 15.88 1.80
CA LEU A 151 13.05 14.69 2.56
C LEU A 151 14.09 14.34 3.65
N THR A 152 15.38 14.39 3.33
CA THR A 152 16.44 14.12 4.29
C THR A 152 16.42 15.11 5.45
N THR A 153 16.33 16.42 5.18
CA THR A 153 16.20 17.44 6.23
C THR A 153 14.94 17.21 7.06
N PHE A 154 13.82 16.93 6.41
CA PHE A 154 12.55 16.65 7.07
C PHE A 154 12.62 15.43 8.00
N PHE A 155 13.18 14.30 7.56
CA PHE A 155 13.32 13.10 8.38
C PHE A 155 14.31 13.29 9.53
N ASN A 156 15.41 14.02 9.30
CA ASN A 156 16.33 14.38 10.38
C ASN A 156 15.64 15.23 11.45
N ASN A 157 14.81 16.21 11.05
CA ASN A 157 14.04 17.00 12.00
C ASN A 157 13.07 16.15 12.83
N ILE A 158 12.41 15.17 12.22
CA ILE A 158 11.53 14.22 12.94
C ILE A 158 12.33 13.41 13.95
N THR A 159 13.48 12.89 13.55
CA THR A 159 14.34 12.06 14.41
C THR A 159 14.92 12.85 15.58
N TRP A 160 15.42 14.07 15.33
CA TRP A 160 15.99 14.93 16.37
C TRP A 160 14.94 15.47 17.34
N SER A 161 13.77 15.87 16.83
CA SER A 161 12.69 16.37 17.68
C SER A 161 11.91 15.26 18.38
N ALA A 162 12.11 14.00 17.99
CA ALA A 162 11.31 12.85 18.40
C ALA A 162 9.79 13.06 18.23
N ARG A 163 9.39 13.89 17.26
CA ARG A 163 7.99 14.25 16.99
C ARG A 163 7.62 13.96 15.55
N ILE A 164 6.56 13.18 15.37
CA ILE A 164 5.97 12.95 14.05
C ILE A 164 5.04 14.11 13.68
N PRO A 165 4.90 14.42 12.37
CA PRO A 165 3.92 15.37 11.88
C PRO A 165 2.50 15.00 12.31
N GLN A 166 1.67 16.00 12.66
CA GLN A 166 0.28 15.76 13.03
C GLN A 166 -0.49 15.05 11.90
N ALA A 167 -0.23 15.41 10.65
CA ALA A 167 -0.84 14.79 9.48
C ALA A 167 -0.57 13.28 9.34
N TRP A 168 0.50 12.75 9.95
CA TRP A 168 0.79 11.30 9.94
C TRP A 168 -0.09 10.51 10.91
N ARG A 169 -0.80 11.20 11.82
CA ARG A 169 -1.74 10.56 12.74
C ARG A 169 -3.04 10.17 12.04
N ASP A 170 -3.33 10.81 10.92
CA ASP A 170 -4.54 10.58 10.13
C ASP A 170 -4.32 9.49 9.07
N SER A 171 -5.39 8.74 8.77
CA SER A 171 -5.37 7.71 7.74
C SER A 171 -6.77 7.43 7.22
N ILE A 172 -6.86 6.89 6.01
CA ILE A 172 -8.12 6.43 5.42
C ILE A 172 -8.13 4.90 5.46
N ILE A 173 -9.17 4.29 6.04
CA ILE A 173 -9.37 2.85 5.98
C ILE A 173 -10.28 2.53 4.80
N VAL A 174 -9.79 1.69 3.88
CA VAL A 174 -10.55 1.19 2.74
C VAL A 174 -10.90 -0.28 2.98
N PRO A 175 -12.18 -0.64 3.21
CA PRO A 175 -12.60 -2.04 3.30
C PRO A 175 -12.52 -2.71 1.93
N ILE A 176 -11.78 -3.82 1.83
CA ILE A 176 -11.67 -4.64 0.62
C ILE A 176 -12.24 -6.03 0.89
N PHE A 177 -13.24 -6.44 0.11
CA PHE A 177 -13.87 -7.74 0.28
C PHE A 177 -12.86 -8.88 0.08
N LYS A 178 -12.84 -9.84 1.01
CA LYS A 178 -11.96 -11.01 0.98
C LYS A 178 -12.33 -11.99 -0.13
N ARG A 179 -13.48 -11.78 -0.81
CA ARG A 179 -14.03 -12.66 -1.85
C ARG A 179 -14.42 -14.03 -1.31
N LYS A 180 -14.87 -14.04 -0.06
CA LYS A 180 -15.32 -15.22 0.67
C LYS A 180 -16.37 -14.79 1.71
N GLY A 181 -17.42 -15.58 1.87
CA GLY A 181 -18.47 -15.34 2.85
C GLY A 181 -19.53 -14.34 2.36
N ASP A 182 -20.35 -13.89 3.30
CA ASP A 182 -21.40 -12.90 3.06
C ASP A 182 -20.80 -11.52 2.80
N VAL A 183 -21.22 -10.89 1.71
CA VAL A 183 -20.82 -9.54 1.28
C VAL A 183 -21.30 -8.47 2.25
N MET A 184 -22.37 -8.72 3.00
CA MET A 184 -22.91 -7.77 3.97
C MET A 184 -22.24 -7.87 5.34
N ASP A 185 -21.39 -8.86 5.56
CA ASP A 185 -20.70 -9.07 6.83
C ASP A 185 -19.32 -8.38 6.83
N CYS A 186 -19.13 -7.45 7.77
CA CYS A 186 -17.87 -6.72 7.95
C CYS A 186 -16.66 -7.63 8.15
N THR A 187 -16.81 -8.81 8.77
CA THR A 187 -15.71 -9.74 9.03
C THR A 187 -15.09 -10.30 7.76
N ASN A 188 -15.85 -10.28 6.66
CA ASN A 188 -15.40 -10.74 5.35
C ASN A 188 -14.62 -9.67 4.56
N TYR A 189 -14.22 -8.57 5.20
CA TYR A 189 -13.42 -7.51 4.59
C TYR A 189 -12.05 -7.36 5.25
N ARG A 190 -11.09 -6.85 4.48
CA ARG A 190 -9.77 -6.43 4.96
C ARG A 190 -9.74 -4.91 4.97
N GLY A 191 -9.47 -4.30 6.11
CA GLY A 191 -9.24 -2.86 6.21
C GLY A 191 -7.83 -2.52 5.73
N ILE A 192 -7.69 -1.89 4.57
CA ILE A 192 -6.40 -1.37 4.10
C ILE A 192 -6.27 0.08 4.56
N LYS A 193 -5.25 0.34 5.39
CA LYS A 193 -4.94 1.69 5.88
C LYS A 193 -4.08 2.44 4.86
N LEU A 194 -4.62 3.52 4.30
CA LEU A 194 -3.90 4.47 3.47
C LEU A 194 -3.31 5.56 4.36
N ILE A 195 -1.97 5.59 4.42
CA ILE A 195 -1.17 6.57 5.16
C ILE A 195 -0.32 7.41 4.21
N ALA A 196 0.12 8.57 4.69
CA ALA A 196 1.03 9.48 3.99
C ALA A 196 2.25 8.73 3.43
N HIS A 197 2.64 9.03 2.20
CA HIS A 197 3.75 8.32 1.56
C HIS A 197 5.10 8.67 2.19
N THR A 198 5.24 9.87 2.74
CA THR A 198 6.42 10.26 3.54
C THR A 198 6.56 9.41 4.80
N MET A 199 5.45 9.01 5.44
CA MET A 199 5.47 8.10 6.59
C MET A 199 6.00 6.72 6.17
N LYS A 200 5.52 6.19 5.05
CA LYS A 200 6.01 4.91 4.49
C LYS A 200 7.50 4.95 4.15
N ILE A 201 8.00 6.09 3.67
CA ILE A 201 9.43 6.28 3.40
C ILE A 201 10.22 6.25 4.72
N TYR A 202 9.75 6.97 5.74
CA TYR A 202 10.39 6.97 7.06
C TYR A 202 10.39 5.59 7.72
N GLU A 203 9.26 4.87 7.71
CA GLU A 203 9.17 3.50 8.21
C GLU A 203 10.16 2.57 7.52
N ARG A 204 10.35 2.71 6.20
CA ARG A 204 11.34 1.92 5.45
C ARG A 204 12.79 2.29 5.78
N LEU A 205 13.07 3.55 6.09
CA LEU A 205 14.39 3.98 6.56
C LEU A 205 14.71 3.34 7.91
N VAL A 206 13.73 3.35 8.83
CA VAL A 206 13.84 2.71 10.13
C VAL A 206 14.00 1.20 9.99
N ASP A 207 13.15 0.52 9.20
CA ASP A 207 13.24 -0.92 8.92
C ASP A 207 14.61 -1.30 8.33
N MET A 208 15.14 -0.50 7.40
CA MET A 208 16.46 -0.75 6.80
C MET A 208 17.58 -0.75 7.84
N ARG A 209 17.59 0.20 8.79
CA ARG A 209 18.58 0.21 9.88
C ARG A 209 18.33 -0.88 10.91
N LEU A 210 17.06 -1.12 11.27
CA LEU A 210 16.70 -2.16 12.24
C LEU A 210 17.13 -3.55 11.77
N ARG A 211 16.98 -3.87 10.49
CA ARG A 211 17.45 -5.14 9.92
C ARG A 211 18.98 -5.31 9.98
N GLY A 212 19.73 -4.23 10.11
CA GLY A 212 21.19 -4.28 10.29
C GLY A 212 21.62 -4.53 11.74
N VAL A 213 20.71 -4.40 12.71
CA VAL A 213 21.03 -4.54 14.15
C VAL A 213 20.25 -5.64 14.86
N VAL A 214 19.11 -6.06 14.31
CA VAL A 214 18.27 -7.12 14.88
C VAL A 214 18.60 -8.45 14.22
N GLU A 215 18.98 -9.43 15.03
CA GLU A 215 19.01 -10.83 14.62
C GLU A 215 17.57 -11.38 14.60
N ILE A 216 17.16 -11.91 13.45
CA ILE A 216 15.83 -12.49 13.29
C ILE A 216 15.96 -14.01 13.41
N ALA A 217 15.07 -14.62 14.18
CA ALA A 217 15.05 -16.04 14.43
C ALA A 217 15.02 -16.87 13.12
N PRO A 218 15.76 -18.00 13.05
CA PRO A 218 15.92 -18.78 11.83
C PRO A 218 14.62 -19.49 11.39
N ASP A 219 13.63 -19.60 12.27
CA ASP A 219 12.30 -20.14 12.02
C ASP A 219 11.28 -19.08 11.58
N GLN A 220 11.68 -17.81 11.48
CA GLN A 220 10.84 -16.76 10.92
C GLN A 220 10.88 -16.79 9.38
N PHE A 221 9.74 -17.04 8.74
CA PHE A 221 9.61 -17.02 7.27
C PHE A 221 8.77 -15.85 6.76
N GLY A 222 7.91 -15.28 7.62
CA GLY A 222 7.12 -14.11 7.27
C GLY A 222 7.98 -12.86 7.14
N PHE A 223 7.85 -12.13 6.04
CA PHE A 223 8.51 -10.83 5.83
C PHE A 223 10.06 -10.86 5.85
N ILE A 224 10.64 -12.03 5.58
CA ILE A 224 12.09 -12.22 5.41
C ILE A 224 12.39 -12.30 3.90
N PRO A 225 13.36 -11.52 3.39
CA PRO A 225 13.82 -11.68 2.01
C PRO A 225 14.18 -13.14 1.72
N GLU A 226 13.84 -13.61 0.53
CA GLU A 226 14.19 -14.97 0.06
C GLU A 226 13.52 -16.12 0.83
N ARG A 227 12.55 -15.82 1.70
CA ARG A 227 11.69 -16.82 2.35
C ARG A 227 10.24 -16.62 1.96
N SER A 228 9.53 -17.72 1.82
CA SER A 228 8.14 -17.76 1.38
C SER A 228 7.33 -18.79 2.16
N ALA A 229 6.01 -18.70 2.05
CA ALA A 229 5.11 -19.71 2.62
C ALA A 229 5.32 -21.10 1.97
N ILE A 230 5.87 -21.17 0.77
CA ILE A 230 6.16 -22.43 0.08
C ILE A 230 7.28 -23.17 0.82
N ASP A 231 8.31 -22.45 1.26
CA ASP A 231 9.44 -23.03 2.00
C ASP A 231 8.97 -23.62 3.33
N VAL A 232 8.07 -22.92 4.04
CA VAL A 232 7.46 -23.43 5.28
C VAL A 232 6.65 -24.69 5.02
N ILE A 233 5.82 -24.71 3.97
CA ILE A 233 5.01 -25.88 3.62
C ILE A 233 5.90 -27.07 3.27
N PHE A 234 6.98 -26.84 2.52
CA PHE A 234 7.94 -27.86 2.17
C PHE A 234 8.63 -28.43 3.42
N ILE A 235 9.15 -27.57 4.30
CA ILE A 235 9.79 -27.99 5.55
C ILE A 235 8.80 -28.77 6.42
N ALA A 236 7.57 -28.28 6.58
CA ALA A 236 6.53 -28.96 7.34
C ALA A 236 6.25 -30.36 6.79
N ARG A 237 6.13 -30.52 5.47
CA ARG A 237 5.95 -31.82 4.81
C ARG A 237 7.12 -32.77 5.08
N GLN A 238 8.36 -32.29 4.93
CA GLN A 238 9.56 -33.10 5.19
C GLN A 238 9.64 -33.57 6.66
N VAL A 239 9.27 -32.71 7.61
CA VAL A 239 9.18 -33.09 9.02
C VAL A 239 8.08 -34.14 9.21
N THR A 240 6.90 -33.95 8.64
CA THR A 240 5.82 -34.95 8.72
C THR A 240 6.24 -36.29 8.13
N GLU A 241 6.86 -36.33 6.96
CA GLU A 241 7.33 -37.57 6.28
C GLU A 241 8.47 -38.28 7.01
N LYS A 242 9.29 -37.55 7.78
CA LYS A 242 10.43 -38.13 8.52
C LYS A 242 10.02 -38.72 9.86
N TYR A 243 8.97 -38.20 10.47
CA TYR A 243 8.51 -38.58 11.81
C TYR A 243 7.16 -39.31 11.81
N HIS A 244 6.62 -39.65 10.63
CA HIS A 244 5.52 -40.59 10.44
C HIS A 244 5.94 -41.80 9.64
#